data_AF-A0A5C7TRD2-F1
#
_entry.id   AF-A0A5C7TRD2-F1
#
_cell.length_a   1.000
_cell.length_b   1.000
_cell.length_c   1.000
_cell.angle_alpha   90.00
_cell.angle_beta   90.00
_cell.angle_gamma   90.00
#
_symmetry.space_group_name_H-M   'P 1'
#
loop_
_entity.id
_entity.type
_entity.pdbx_description
1 polymer ?
#
loop_
_entity_poly.entity_id
_entity_poly.type
_entity_poly.pdbx_seq_one_letter_code
_entity_poly.pdbx_strand_id
1 'polypeptide(L)'
;MKITIEKKPVNSKGQRFLMLTRHYGTTTTEEGKVQKIRKRDALNLFVYANPKTSAETQHNKKINVLTDQILAEKIASIAKDRYHFEQQDLLQSNFFDLMDQMITDRCVFRGHPDTHFGMIRPIVSVSSGHPFRCDPDSRFGVIRPPISVC
;
A
#
# COMPACT_ATOMS: atom_id res chain seq x y z
N MET A 1 -8.96 17.25 -2.71
CA MET A 1 -7.62 16.93 -2.17
C MET A 1 -6.59 17.38 -3.19
N LYS A 2 -5.61 18.19 -2.78
CA LYS A 2 -4.55 18.73 -3.67
C LYS A 2 -3.22 18.09 -3.31
N ILE A 3 -2.41 17.74 -4.30
CA ILE A 3 -1.03 17.25 -4.12
C ILE A 3 -0.09 18.25 -4.76
N THR A 4 0.99 18.60 -4.07
CA THR A 4 2.02 19.51 -4.57
C THR A 4 3.40 19.06 -4.16
N ILE A 5 4.42 19.38 -4.96
CA ILE A 5 5.81 19.23 -4.56
C ILE A 5 6.25 20.51 -3.85
N GLU A 6 6.60 20.41 -2.57
CA GLU A 6 7.19 21.49 -1.78
C GLU A 6 8.72 21.37 -1.82
N LYS A 7 9.42 22.50 -1.94
CA LYS A 7 10.89 22.57 -1.91
C LYS A 7 11.32 23.04 -0.52
N LYS A 8 12.18 22.27 0.15
CA LYS A 8 12.78 22.68 1.43
C LYS A 8 13.72 23.88 1.24
N PRO A 9 14.01 24.62 2.33
CA PRO A 9 15.04 25.65 2.31
C PRO A 9 16.38 25.07 1.85
N VAL A 10 17.24 25.95 1.38
CA VAL A 10 18.55 25.59 0.84
C VAL A 10 19.45 25.10 1.97
N ASN A 11 20.10 23.95 1.76
CA ASN A 11 21.11 23.44 2.67
C ASN A 11 22.46 24.16 2.48
N SER A 12 23.40 23.94 3.40
CA SER A 12 24.78 24.46 3.31
C SER A 12 25.49 24.11 1.99
N LYS A 13 25.08 23.02 1.31
CA LYS A 13 25.61 22.59 0.01
C LYS A 13 24.92 23.24 -1.21
N GLY A 14 23.99 24.18 -1.03
CA GLY A 14 23.24 24.81 -2.12
C GLY A 14 22.12 23.94 -2.73
N GLN A 15 21.75 22.86 -2.05
CA GLN A 15 20.72 21.90 -2.51
C GLN A 15 19.36 22.17 -1.83
N ARG A 16 18.28 21.94 -2.56
CA ARG A 16 16.89 21.96 -2.05
C ARG A 16 16.30 20.57 -2.15
N PHE A 17 15.96 19.97 -1.02
CA PHE A 17 15.26 18.70 -0.99
C PHE A 17 13.78 18.86 -1.36
N LEU A 18 13.23 17.87 -2.06
CA LEU A 18 11.85 17.86 -2.50
C LEU A 18 10.98 17.01 -1.55
N MET A 19 9.77 17.50 -1.28
CA MET A 19 8.76 16.81 -0.48
C MET A 19 7.45 16.72 -1.24
N LEU A 20 6.78 15.58 -1.15
CA LEU A 20 5.42 15.41 -1.61
C LEU A 20 4.47 15.85 -0.50
N THR A 21 3.68 16.89 -0.74
CA THR A 21 2.73 17.42 0.24
C THR A 21 1.30 17.16 -0.21
N ARG A 22 0.55 16.43 0.63
CA ARG A 22 -0.88 16.16 0.46
C ARG A 22 -1.68 17.11 1.34
N HIS A 23 -2.55 17.92 0.73
CA HIS A 23 -3.41 18.88 1.43
C HIS A 23 -4.79 18.26 1.72
N TYR A 24 -5.13 18.13 3.00
CA TYR A 24 -6.38 17.51 3.46
C TYR A 24 -7.47 18.52 3.84
N GLY A 25 -7.13 19.81 3.97
CA GLY A 25 -8.08 20.87 4.30
C GLY A 25 -7.58 21.73 5.46
N THR A 26 -8.51 22.30 6.21
CA THR A 26 -8.25 23.12 7.39
C THR A 26 -9.06 22.64 8.58
N THR A 27 -8.48 22.70 9.76
CA THR A 27 -9.18 22.52 11.04
C THR A 27 -9.12 23.78 11.86
N THR A 28 -10.19 24.04 12.59
CA THR A 28 -10.22 25.10 13.60
C THR A 28 -9.77 24.49 14.92
N THR A 29 -8.72 25.06 15.50
CA THR A 29 -8.25 24.68 16.85
C THR A 29 -9.23 25.25 17.89
N GLU A 30 -9.24 24.72 19.10
CA GLU A 30 -10.07 25.22 20.21
C GLU A 30 -9.85 26.73 20.49
N GLU A 31 -8.66 27.26 20.19
CA GLU A 31 -8.32 28.69 20.24
C GLU A 31 -8.87 29.53 19.07
N GLY A 32 -9.70 28.97 18.19
CA GLY A 32 -10.23 29.65 17.00
C GLY A 32 -9.24 29.82 15.84
N LYS A 33 -7.98 29.40 16.00
CA LYS A 33 -6.96 29.48 14.93
C LYS A 33 -7.17 28.40 13.88
N VAL A 34 -7.20 28.81 12.62
CA VAL A 34 -7.31 27.93 11.44
C VAL A 34 -5.94 27.30 11.14
N GLN A 35 -5.82 25.99 11.33
CA GLN A 35 -4.65 25.20 10.97
C GLN A 35 -4.87 24.44 9.66
N LYS A 36 -3.83 24.37 8.82
CA LYS A 36 -3.89 23.62 7.54
C LYS A 36 -3.41 22.19 7.78
N ILE A 37 -4.26 21.19 7.52
CA ILE A 37 -3.87 19.78 7.63
C ILE A 37 -3.14 19.36 6.36
N ARG A 38 -1.88 18.98 6.53
CA ARG A 38 -1.01 18.51 5.44
C ARG A 38 -0.17 17.33 5.92
N LYS A 39 -0.05 16.29 5.08
CA LYS A 39 0.99 15.26 5.26
C LYS A 39 2.12 15.51 4.28
N ARG A 40 3.36 15.40 4.75
CA ARG A 40 4.56 15.65 3.96
C ARG A 40 5.42 14.39 3.95
N ASP A 41 5.66 13.87 2.76
CA ASP A 41 6.50 12.69 2.54
C ASP A 41 7.80 13.15 1.86
N ALA A 42 8.95 12.74 2.39
CA ALA A 42 10.24 13.08 1.79
C ALA A 42 10.51 12.19 0.57
N LEU A 43 10.85 12.78 -0.58
CA LEU A 43 11.12 12.02 -1.80
C LEU A 43 12.59 11.57 -1.92
N ASN A 44 13.46 12.00 -1.00
CA ASN A 44 14.93 11.82 -1.07
C ASN A 44 15.57 12.35 -2.37
N LEU A 45 14.85 13.21 -3.10
CA LEU A 45 15.33 13.90 -4.29
C LEU A 45 15.74 15.33 -3.94
N PHE A 46 16.74 15.86 -4.65
CA PHE A 46 17.18 17.22 -4.48
C PHE A 46 17.40 17.92 -5.81
N VAL A 47 17.33 19.25 -5.77
CA VAL A 47 17.60 20.14 -6.90
C VAL A 47 18.60 21.18 -6.44
N TYR A 48 19.61 21.46 -7.26
CA TYR A 48 20.54 22.56 -6.99
C TYR A 48 19.83 23.89 -7.14
N ALA A 49 19.92 24.76 -6.12
CA ALA A 49 19.27 26.08 -6.15
C ALA A 49 19.86 26.97 -7.24
N ASN A 50 21.19 26.98 -7.35
CA ASN A 50 21.95 27.74 -8.33
C ASN A 50 22.92 26.78 -9.05
N PRO A 51 22.50 26.09 -10.13
CA PRO A 51 23.38 25.18 -10.85
C PRO A 51 24.47 25.98 -11.59
N LYS A 52 25.74 25.69 -11.32
CA LYS A 52 26.89 26.34 -11.94
C LYS A 52 27.45 25.53 -13.11
N THR A 53 27.41 24.20 -12.98
CA THR A 53 27.98 23.29 -13.99
C THR A 53 26.89 22.72 -14.91
N SER A 54 27.28 22.37 -16.15
CA SER A 54 26.37 21.70 -17.09
C SER A 54 25.81 20.41 -16.52
N ALA A 55 26.62 19.63 -15.79
CA ALA A 55 26.18 18.42 -15.09
C ALA A 55 25.07 18.70 -14.06
N GLU A 56 25.19 19.76 -13.26
CA GLU A 56 24.14 20.17 -12.30
C GLU A 56 22.85 20.59 -13.02
N THR A 57 22.94 21.29 -14.15
CA THR A 57 21.74 21.65 -14.93
C THR A 57 21.04 20.42 -15.51
N GLN A 58 21.80 19.45 -16.02
CA GLN A 58 21.25 18.19 -16.53
C GLN A 58 20.63 17.36 -15.40
N HIS A 59 21.27 17.32 -14.23
CA HIS A 59 20.71 16.69 -13.04
C HIS A 59 19.36 17.32 -12.66
N ASN A 60 19.30 18.65 -12.55
CA ASN A 60 18.06 19.36 -12.25
C ASN A 60 16.95 19.05 -13.27
N LYS A 61 17.26 19.01 -14.57
CA LYS A 61 16.29 18.62 -15.61
C LYS A 61 15.75 17.21 -15.38
N LYS A 62 16.63 16.23 -15.16
CA LYS A 62 16.25 14.83 -14.90
C LYS A 62 15.37 14.72 -13.66
N ILE A 63 15.75 15.39 -12.57
CA ILE A 63 15.00 15.35 -11.31
C ILE A 63 13.63 16.01 -11.48
N ASN A 64 13.53 17.14 -12.18
CA ASN A 64 12.23 17.79 -12.43
C ASN A 64 11.27 16.87 -13.20
N VAL A 65 11.74 16.24 -14.28
CA VAL A 65 10.94 15.27 -15.05
C VAL A 65 10.47 14.12 -14.17
N LEU A 66 11.38 13.54 -13.39
CA LEU A 66 11.05 12.46 -12.48
C LEU A 66 10.04 12.90 -11.40
N THR A 67 10.13 14.14 -10.92
CA THR A 67 9.18 14.66 -9.93
C THR A 67 7.79 14.87 -10.52
N ASP A 68 7.70 15.31 -11.78
CA ASP A 68 6.42 15.45 -12.48
C ASP A 68 5.76 14.08 -12.70
N GLN A 69 6.56 13.06 -13.02
CA GLN A 69 6.10 11.67 -13.13
C GLN A 69 5.54 11.16 -11.80
N ILE A 70 6.27 11.33 -10.70
CA ILE A 70 5.81 10.93 -9.36
C ILE A 70 4.51 11.66 -8.99
N LEU A 71 4.42 12.96 -9.29
CA LEU A 71 3.22 13.74 -9.03
C LEU A 71 2.04 13.18 -9.84
N ALA A 72 2.23 12.92 -11.13
CA ALA A 72 1.21 12.37 -12.02
C ALA A 72 0.74 10.98 -11.54
N GLU A 73 1.67 10.10 -11.17
CA GLU A 73 1.36 8.77 -10.64
C GLU A 73 0.53 8.86 -9.35
N LYS A 74 0.88 9.77 -8.43
CA LYS A 74 0.13 9.95 -7.18
C LYS A 74 -1.26 10.54 -7.41
N ILE A 75 -1.41 11.44 -8.38
CA ILE A 75 -2.74 11.92 -8.79
C ILE A 75 -3.56 10.77 -9.37
N ALA A 76 -2.97 9.96 -10.25
CA ALA A 76 -3.63 8.82 -10.86
C ALA A 76 -4.06 7.77 -9.81
N SER A 77 -3.17 7.41 -8.87
CA SER A 77 -3.48 6.50 -7.76
C SER A 77 -4.68 7.01 -6.94
N ILE A 78 -4.73 8.30 -6.62
CA ILE A 78 -5.87 8.87 -5.90
C ILE A 78 -7.16 8.85 -6.72
N ALA A 79 -7.07 9.05 -8.04
CA ALA A 79 -8.23 8.92 -8.91
C ALA A 79 -8.72 7.47 -8.96
N LYS A 80 -7.82 6.49 -9.08
CA LYS A 80 -8.13 5.06 -9.00
C LYS A 80 -8.84 4.70 -7.71
N ASP A 81 -8.33 5.18 -6.57
CA ASP A 81 -8.93 4.91 -5.25
C ASP A 81 -10.34 5.52 -5.14
N ARG A 82 -10.57 6.70 -5.73
CA ARG A 82 -11.85 7.43 -5.66
C ARG A 82 -12.92 6.85 -6.57
N TYR A 83 -12.52 6.37 -7.75
CA TYR A 83 -13.44 5.92 -8.80
C TYR A 83 -13.46 4.40 -8.96
N HIS A 84 -12.72 3.67 -8.12
CA HIS A 84 -12.62 2.22 -8.12
C HIS A 84 -12.29 1.63 -9.50
N PHE A 85 -11.39 2.28 -10.26
CA PHE A 85 -11.04 1.86 -11.63
C PHE A 85 -10.52 0.42 -11.71
N GLU A 86 -9.89 -0.10 -10.64
CA GLU A 86 -9.38 -1.49 -10.62
C GLU A 86 -10.50 -2.54 -10.64
N GLN A 87 -11.74 -2.16 -10.34
CA GLN A 87 -12.87 -3.06 -10.50
C GLN A 87 -13.26 -3.25 -11.97
N GLN A 88 -12.89 -2.36 -12.89
CA GLN A 88 -13.25 -2.54 -14.30
C GLN A 88 -12.59 -3.77 -14.92
N ASP A 89 -11.34 -4.04 -14.59
CA ASP A 89 -10.64 -5.23 -15.09
C ASP A 89 -11.23 -6.51 -14.48
N LEU A 90 -11.60 -6.47 -13.20
CA LEU A 90 -12.29 -7.57 -12.50
C LEU A 90 -13.70 -7.82 -13.05
N LEU A 91 -14.42 -6.76 -13.44
CA LEU A 91 -15.74 -6.86 -14.08
C LEU A 91 -15.69 -7.52 -15.46
N GLN A 92 -14.53 -7.50 -16.14
CA GLN A 92 -14.32 -8.18 -17.43
C GLN A 92 -13.91 -9.66 -17.27
N SER A 93 -13.51 -10.08 -16.07
CA SER A 93 -13.17 -11.48 -15.79
C SER A 93 -14.43 -12.31 -15.51
N ASN A 94 -14.44 -13.57 -15.94
CA ASN A 94 -15.52 -14.48 -15.55
C ASN A 94 -15.48 -14.66 -14.04
N PHE A 95 -16.64 -14.51 -13.40
CA PHE A 95 -16.78 -14.58 -11.94
C PHE A 95 -16.06 -15.78 -11.29
N PHE A 96 -16.09 -16.95 -11.94
CA PHE A 96 -15.44 -18.16 -11.44
C PHE A 96 -13.90 -18.07 -11.44
N ASP A 97 -13.30 -17.56 -12.53
CA ASP A 97 -11.84 -17.40 -12.64
C ASP A 97 -11.32 -16.44 -11.56
N LEU A 98 -12.09 -15.37 -11.28
CA LEU A 98 -11.78 -14.40 -10.24
C LEU A 98 -11.86 -15.03 -8.84
N MET A 99 -12.89 -15.84 -8.57
CA MET A 99 -13.04 -16.51 -7.28
C MET A 99 -11.91 -17.52 -7.04
N ASP A 100 -11.50 -18.27 -8.06
CA ASP A 100 -10.37 -19.20 -7.98
C ASP A 100 -9.06 -18.45 -7.68
N GLN A 101 -8.79 -17.33 -8.37
CA GLN A 101 -7.64 -16.47 -8.11
C GLN A 101 -7.61 -15.92 -6.67
N MET A 102 -8.76 -15.44 -6.17
CA MET A 102 -8.86 -14.93 -4.80
C MET A 102 -8.67 -16.01 -3.73
N ILE A 103 -9.00 -17.27 -4.04
CA ILE A 103 -8.76 -18.41 -3.16
C ILE A 103 -7.26 -18.75 -3.18
N THR A 104 -6.64 -18.83 -4.36
CA THR A 104 -5.21 -19.13 -4.49
C THR A 104 -4.34 -18.07 -3.81
N ASP A 105 -4.63 -16.79 -4.00
CA ASP A 105 -3.86 -15.69 -3.38
C ASP A 105 -3.91 -15.78 -1.86
N ARG A 106 -5.10 -16.06 -1.29
CA ARG A 106 -5.26 -16.22 0.16
C ARG A 106 -4.59 -17.48 0.71
N CYS A 107 -4.47 -18.54 -0.09
CA CYS A 107 -3.74 -19.75 0.27
C CYS A 107 -2.22 -19.51 0.32
N VAL A 108 -1.65 -18.71 -0.59
CA VAL A 108 -0.20 -18.40 -0.62
C VAL A 108 0.24 -17.61 0.62
N PHE A 109 -0.57 -16.67 1.11
CA PHE A 109 -0.23 -15.89 2.31
C PHE A 109 -0.16 -16.72 3.62
N ARG A 110 -0.73 -17.93 3.66
CA ARG A 110 -0.65 -18.82 4.84
C ARG A 110 0.45 -19.87 4.76
N GLY A 111 1.19 -19.94 3.65
CA GLY A 111 2.27 -20.89 3.43
C GLY A 111 3.52 -20.21 2.89
N HIS A 112 4.14 -19.33 3.66
CA HIS A 112 5.48 -18.87 3.31
C HIS A 112 6.50 -19.98 3.67
N PRO A 113 7.28 -20.52 2.71
CA PRO A 113 8.23 -21.61 2.97
C PRO A 113 9.47 -21.22 3.81
N ASP A 114 9.62 -19.96 4.22
CA ASP A 114 10.86 -19.47 4.84
C ASP A 114 10.83 -19.40 6.38
N THR A 115 9.79 -19.93 7.02
CA THR A 115 9.85 -20.18 8.47
C THR A 115 10.37 -21.59 8.74
N HIS A 116 11.69 -21.69 8.89
CA HIS A 116 12.33 -22.80 9.59
C HIS A 116 11.85 -22.82 11.05
N PHE A 117 10.65 -23.36 11.30
CA PHE A 117 10.22 -23.83 12.62
C PHE A 117 10.95 -25.14 12.93
N GLY A 118 12.26 -25.02 13.12
CA GLY A 118 13.06 -26.02 13.81
C GLY A 118 12.59 -26.08 15.26
N MET A 119 11.91 -27.17 15.60
CA MET A 119 12.10 -27.90 16.85
C MET A 119 12.01 -27.08 18.14
N ILE A 120 10.81 -26.69 18.56
CA ILE A 120 10.47 -26.71 19.99
C ILE A 120 9.05 -27.29 20.13
N ARG A 121 8.98 -28.60 20.41
CA ARG A 121 7.77 -29.22 20.95
C ARG A 121 7.77 -29.00 22.46
N PRO A 122 6.75 -28.37 23.07
CA PRO A 122 6.40 -28.72 24.43
C PRO A 122 5.56 -30.00 24.41
N ILE A 123 6.02 -30.99 25.17
CA ILE A 123 5.20 -32.09 25.66
C ILE A 123 4.14 -31.45 26.58
N VAL A 124 2.86 -31.35 26.19
CA VAL A 124 1.68 -31.89 26.91
C VAL A 124 0.39 -31.66 26.08
N SER A 125 -0.54 -32.61 26.26
CA SER A 125 -2.00 -32.61 26.03
C SER A 125 -2.58 -32.61 24.60
N VAL A 126 -2.95 -33.83 24.21
CA VAL A 126 -4.13 -34.18 23.41
C VAL A 126 -5.37 -33.42 23.93
N SER A 127 -5.91 -32.49 23.13
CA SER A 127 -7.35 -32.21 22.96
C SER A 127 -7.57 -30.78 22.45
N SER A 128 -7.96 -30.67 21.18
CA SER A 128 -8.96 -29.73 20.64
C SER A 128 -8.64 -29.50 19.16
N GLY A 129 -9.47 -30.09 18.30
CA GLY A 129 -9.36 -29.91 16.86
C GLY A 129 -9.51 -28.44 16.47
N HIS A 130 -8.56 -27.92 15.71
CA HIS A 130 -8.77 -26.71 14.92
C HIS A 130 -9.46 -27.09 13.61
N PRO A 131 -10.66 -26.54 13.30
CA PRO A 131 -11.52 -27.08 12.25
C PRO A 131 -11.20 -26.59 10.83
N PHE A 132 -10.03 -25.99 10.58
CA PHE A 132 -9.68 -25.47 9.26
C PHE A 132 -8.31 -25.96 8.81
N ARG A 133 -8.19 -27.28 8.63
CA ARG A 133 -7.26 -27.83 7.65
C ARG A 133 -7.90 -27.68 6.27
N CYS A 134 -7.30 -26.85 5.42
CA CYS A 134 -7.65 -26.81 4.01
C CYS A 134 -7.06 -28.08 3.37
N ASP A 135 -7.83 -29.17 3.40
CA ASP A 135 -7.53 -30.32 2.55
C ASP A 135 -7.97 -29.96 1.11
N PRO A 136 -7.10 -30.11 0.10
CA PRO A 136 -7.44 -29.74 -1.29
C PRO A 136 -8.55 -30.61 -1.91
N ASP A 137 -9.00 -31.66 -1.21
CA ASP A 137 -9.95 -32.66 -1.73
C ASP A 137 -11.35 -32.64 -1.08
N SER A 138 -11.71 -31.62 -0.29
CA SER A 138 -13.05 -31.59 0.33
C SER A 138 -14.14 -31.22 -0.69
N ARG A 139 -14.67 -32.22 -1.40
CA ARG A 139 -15.94 -32.12 -2.13
C ARG A 139 -17.03 -31.63 -1.18
N PHE A 140 -17.64 -30.49 -1.50
CA PHE A 140 -18.86 -30.00 -0.88
C PHE A 140 -19.95 -31.06 -1.01
N GLY A 141 -20.20 -31.84 0.05
CA GLY A 141 -21.23 -32.87 -0.02
C GLY A 141 -21.30 -33.84 1.14
N VAL A 142 -21.29 -33.40 2.40
CA VAL A 142 -21.83 -34.22 3.50
C VAL A 142 -22.52 -33.34 4.54
N ILE A 143 -23.84 -33.19 4.40
CA ILE A 143 -24.71 -32.69 5.46
C ILE A 143 -24.84 -33.83 6.49
N ARG A 144 -24.39 -33.64 7.73
CA ARG A 144 -24.66 -34.59 8.82
C ARG A 144 -25.97 -34.21 9.53
N PRO A 145 -26.87 -35.16 9.83
CA PRO A 145 -28.13 -34.86 10.50
C PRO A 145 -27.92 -34.62 12.01
N PRO A 146 -28.85 -33.91 12.69
CA PRO A 146 -28.73 -33.60 14.11
C PRO A 146 -29.00 -34.84 14.98
N ILE A 147 -28.17 -35.01 16.02
CA ILE A 147 -28.27 -36.10 17.00
C ILE A 147 -29.38 -35.75 18.01
N SER A 148 -30.38 -36.62 18.15
CA SER A 148 -31.38 -36.55 19.23
C SER A 148 -30.78 -37.07 20.53
N VAL A 149 -30.93 -36.31 21.62
CA VAL A 149 -30.53 -36.74 22.96
C VAL A 149 -31.79 -37.25 23.69
N CYS A 150 -31.68 -38.46 24.27
CA CYS A 150 -32.71 -39.09 25.11
C CYS A 150 -32.91 -38.37 26.45
#